data_AF-A0A3C0QCK4-F1
#
_entry.id   AF-A0A3C0QCK4-F1
#
_cell.length_a   1.000
_cell.length_b   1.000
_cell.length_c   1.000
_cell.angle_alpha   90.00
_cell.angle_beta   90.00
_cell.angle_gamma   90.00
#
_symmetry.space_group_name_H-M   'P 1'
#
loop_
_entity.id
_entity.type
_entity.pdbx_description
1 polymer ?
#
loop_
_entity_poly.entity_id
_entity_poly.type
_entity_poly.pdbx_seq_one_letter_code
_entity_poly.pdbx_strand_id
1 'polypeptide(L)' 'VDGSIIDVSGEGESNPVADNATKEGRAENRRVDIHVGITQPAN' A
#
# COMPACT_ATOMS: atom_id res chain seq x y z
N VAL A 1 -19.01 6.39 3.69
CA VAL A 1 -17.59 6.68 3.99
C VAL A 1 -17.33 8.07 3.44
N ASP A 2 -16.76 8.98 4.23
CA ASP A 2 -16.37 10.31 3.75
C ASP A 2 -15.11 10.16 2.87
N GLY A 3 -15.08 10.79 1.70
CA GLY A 3 -13.92 10.71 0.79
C GLY A 3 -12.72 11.49 1.29
N SER A 4 -12.93 12.51 2.13
CA SER A 4 -11.87 13.37 2.66
C SER A 4 -10.93 12.68 3.65
N ILE A 5 -11.32 11.51 4.18
CA ILE A 5 -10.52 10.71 5.11
C ILE A 5 -9.77 9.56 4.42
N ILE A 6 -9.83 9.48 3.09
CA ILE A 6 -9.18 8.43 2.30
C ILE A 6 -7.99 9.05 1.57
N ASP A 7 -6.81 8.49 1.80
CA ASP A 7 -5.60 8.79 1.04
C ASP A 7 -5.22 7.58 0.17
N VAL A 8 -4.69 7.83 -1.03
CA VAL A 8 -4.32 6.78 -1.99
C VAL A 8 -2.92 7.07 -2.53
N SER A 9 -1.98 6.16 -2.27
CA SER A 9 -0.64 6.16 -2.86
C SER A 9 -0.43 4.97 -3.78
N GLY A 10 0.49 5.11 -4.73
CA GLY A 10 0.96 4.03 -5.60
C GLY A 10 2.45 3.81 -5.39
N GLU A 11 2.82 2.64 -4.86
CA GLU A 11 4.22 2.33 -4.50
C GLU A 11 5.03 1.71 -5.65
N GLY A 12 4.39 1.19 -6.69
CA GLY A 12 5.09 0.56 -7.82
C GLY A 12 6.03 -0.57 -7.37
N GLU A 13 7.31 -0.49 -7.75
CA GLU A 13 8.33 -1.49 -7.41
C GLU A 13 9.17 -1.14 -6.16
N SER A 14 8.90 0.00 -5.51
CA SER A 14 9.74 0.52 -4.41
C SER A 14 9.57 -0.24 -3.10
N ASN A 15 8.43 -0.93 -2.94
CA ASN A 15 8.06 -1.67 -1.73
C ASN A 15 7.68 -3.12 -2.06
N PRO A 16 8.63 -3.95 -2.52
CA PRO A 16 8.37 -5.35 -2.82
C PRO A 16 8.23 -6.17 -1.53
N VAL A 17 7.34 -7.15 -1.55
CA VAL A 17 7.18 -8.12 -0.45
C VAL A 17 7.70 -9.51 -0.81
N ALA A 18 7.90 -9.75 -2.09
CA ALA A 18 8.51 -10.95 -2.64
C ALA A 18 9.52 -10.58 -3.73
N ASP A 19 10.32 -11.57 -4.15
CA ASP A 19 11.35 -11.38 -5.17
C ASP A 19 10.78 -11.06 -6.55
N ASN A 20 11.10 -9.87 -7.06
CA ASN A 20 10.71 -9.40 -8.40
C ASN A 20 11.33 -10.20 -9.55
N ALA A 21 12.40 -10.98 -9.32
CA ALA A 21 13.01 -11.81 -10.35
C ALA A 21 12.10 -12.98 -10.78
N THR A 22 11.28 -13.50 -9.86
CA THR A 22 10.40 -14.65 -10.12
C THR A 22 9.02 -14.23 -10.63
N LYS A 23 8.35 -15.10 -11.36
CA LYS A 23 6.99 -14.82 -11.86
C LYS A 23 5.99 -14.79 -10.69
N GLU A 24 6.22 -15.68 -9.74
CA GLU A 24 5.44 -15.88 -8.52
C GLU A 24 5.57 -14.65 -7.61
N GLY A 25 6.79 -14.19 -7.33
CA GLY A 25 7.01 -13.00 -6.50
C GLY A 25 6.46 -11.72 -7.13
N ARG A 26 6.55 -11.54 -8.45
CA ARG A 26 5.85 -10.43 -9.14
C ARG A 26 4.33 -10.51 -9.02
N ALA A 27 3.77 -11.72 -8.96
CA ALA A 27 2.33 -11.88 -8.77
C ALA A 27 1.92 -11.48 -7.35
N GLU A 28 2.73 -11.83 -6.35
CA GLU A 28 2.53 -11.43 -4.95
C GLU A 28 2.67 -9.92 -4.73
N ASN A 29 3.59 -9.26 -5.45
CA ASN A 29 3.80 -7.81 -5.35
C ASN A 29 2.66 -6.98 -5.95
N ARG A 30 1.77 -7.55 -6.78
CA ARG A 30 0.57 -6.86 -7.29
C ARG A 30 -0.55 -6.90 -6.26
N ARG A 31 -0.39 -6.14 -5.17
CA ARG A 31 -1.34 -6.10 -4.05
C ARG A 31 -1.80 -4.69 -3.70
N VAL A 32 -2.88 -4.62 -2.93
CA VAL A 32 -3.38 -3.38 -2.33
C VAL A 32 -3.35 -3.56 -0.81
N ASP A 33 -2.68 -2.65 -0.12
CA ASP A 33 -2.62 -2.60 1.34
C ASP A 33 -3.56 -1.48 1.85
N ILE A 34 -4.37 -1.76 2.87
CA ILE A 34 -5.32 -0.80 3.46
C ILE A 34 -4.97 -0.61 4.92
N HIS A 35 -4.62 0.62 5.30
CA HIS A 35 -4.37 1.00 6.69
C HIS A 35 -5.52 1.88 7.20
N VAL A 36 -6.06 1.53 8.37
CA VAL A 36 -7.14 2.27 9.02
C VAL A 36 -6.64 2.79 10.37
N GLY A 37 -6.71 4.09 10.57
CA GLY A 37 -6.31 4.74 11.80
C GLY A 37 -7.10 6.03 12.05
N ILE A 38 -7.01 6.54 13.27
CA ILE A 38 -7.45 7.90 13.60
C ILE A 38 -6.27 8.85 13.35
N THR A 39 -6.48 9.93 12.60
CA THR A 39 -5.47 10.99 12.51
C THR A 39 -5.39 11.68 13.87
N GLN A 40 -4.34 11.40 14.63
CA GLN A 40 -4.02 12.17 15.83
C GLN A 40 -3.45 13.51 15.36
N PRO A 41 -4.10 14.67 15.65
CA PRO A 41 -3.48 15.95 15.36
C PRO A 41 -2.17 16.07 16.15
N ALA A 42 -1.12 16.53 15.50
CA ALA A 42 0.15 16.83 16.17
C ALA A 42 -0.10 17.90 17.25
N ASN A 43 0.37 17.63 18.47
CA ASN A 43 0.31 18.57 19.61
C ASN A 43 1.14 19.84 19.35
#